data_AF-A0A839W763-F1
#
_entry.id   AF-A0A839W763-F1
#
_cell.length_a   1.000
_cell.length_b   1.000
_cell.length_c   1.000
_cell.angle_alpha   90.00
_cell.angle_beta   90.00
_cell.angle_gamma   90.00
#
_symmetry.space_group_name_H-M   'P 1'
#
loop_
_entity.id
_entity.type
_entity.pdbx_description
1 polymer ?
#
loop_
_entity_poly.entity_id
_entity_poly.type
_entity_poly.pdbx_seq_one_letter_code
_entity_poly.pdbx_strand_id
1 'polypeptide(L)'
;MQLRVCFENMKSVNVNDASMMRYYAESYLADFRPEWAGFIMLPHNETQRATMEPAWQMLIRNATPDTERRLVEYVRGNPMAAYHVHIYRRDRGNEIKVH
;
A
#
# COMPACT_ATOMS: atom_id res chain seq x y z
N MET A 1 -13.21 5.66 -7.38
CA MET A 1 -12.55 4.34 -7.30
C MET A 1 -12.16 4.05 -5.85
N GLN A 2 -11.75 2.81 -5.56
CA GLN A 2 -11.03 2.49 -4.33
C GLN A 2 -9.57 2.21 -4.68
N LEU A 3 -8.64 2.79 -3.91
CA LEU A 3 -7.22 2.46 -4.00
C LEU A 3 -6.82 1.69 -2.74
N ARG A 4 -6.04 0.64 -2.89
CA ARG A 4 -5.40 -0.10 -1.80
C ARG A 4 -3.91 0.12 -1.92
N VAL A 5 -3.28 0.52 -0.82
CA VAL A 5 -1.83 0.67 -0.72
C VAL A 5 -1.32 -0.39 0.24
N CYS A 6 -0.49 -1.29 -0.26
CA CYS A 6 0.09 -2.38 0.52
C CYS A 6 1.58 -2.12 0.75
N PHE A 7 2.06 -2.47 1.94
CA PHE A 7 3.43 -2.31 2.37
C PHE A 7 4.05 -3.68 2.62
N GLU A 8 4.78 -4.18 1.63
CA GLU A 8 5.56 -5.41 1.73
C GLU A 8 6.90 -5.12 2.42
N ASN A 9 7.22 -5.86 3.48
CA ASN A 9 8.51 -5.72 4.18
C ASN A 9 9.67 -6.14 3.27
N MET A 10 10.71 -5.32 3.18
CA MET A 10 12.00 -5.77 2.63
C MET A 10 12.59 -6.89 3.49
N LYS A 11 13.46 -7.72 2.90
CA LYS A 11 14.05 -8.90 3.55
C LYS A 11 14.76 -8.60 4.89
N SER A 12 15.27 -7.38 5.06
CA SER A 12 15.97 -6.94 6.28
C SER A 12 15.04 -6.52 7.42
N VAL A 13 13.73 -6.45 7.20
CA VAL A 13 12.78 -5.87 8.14
C VAL A 13 11.72 -6.88 8.55
N ASN A 14 11.60 -7.05 9.86
CA ASN A 14 10.59 -7.88 10.50
C ASN A 14 9.81 -7.02 11.50
N VAL A 15 9.02 -6.10 10.98
CA VAL A 15 8.13 -5.26 11.79
C VAL A 15 6.78 -5.95 11.89
N ASN A 16 6.44 -6.39 13.11
CA ASN A 16 5.18 -7.03 13.44
C ASN A 16 4.41 -6.25 14.53
N ASP A 17 4.42 -4.92 14.43
CA ASP A 17 3.61 -4.04 15.29
C ASP A 17 2.60 -3.25 14.46
N ALA A 18 1.34 -3.65 14.58
CA ALA A 18 0.23 -3.05 13.84
C ALA A 18 -0.02 -1.58 14.22
N SER A 19 0.21 -1.21 15.49
CA SER A 19 -0.03 0.15 15.96
C SER A 19 1.03 1.10 15.41
N MET A 20 2.30 0.69 15.49
CA MET A 20 3.40 1.45 14.92
C MET A 20 3.24 1.61 13.40
N MET A 21 2.96 0.51 12.70
CA MET A 21 2.78 0.55 11.25
C MET A 21 1.60 1.43 10.86
N ARG A 22 0.49 1.38 11.60
CA ARG A 22 -0.67 2.24 11.37
C ARG A 22 -0.29 3.72 11.41
N TYR A 23 0.35 4.19 12.48
CA TYR A 23 0.73 5.59 12.59
C TYR A 23 1.72 6.02 11.51
N TYR A 24 2.65 5.14 11.15
CA TYR A 24 3.64 5.43 10.12
C TYR A 24 3.00 5.52 8.73
N ALA A 25 2.10 4.58 8.39
CA ALA A 25 1.37 4.58 7.12
C ALA A 25 0.35 5.73 7.01
N GLU A 26 -0.37 6.04 8.11
CA GLU A 26 -1.29 7.19 8.17
C GLU A 26 -0.53 8.51 7.96
N SER A 27 0.65 8.65 8.55
CA SER A 27 1.50 9.84 8.38
C SER A 27 2.08 9.93 6.97
N TYR A 28 2.61 8.82 6.45
CA TYR A 28 3.21 8.76 5.10
C TYR A 28 2.17 9.07 4.01
N LEU A 29 0.91 8.67 4.19
CA LEU A 29 -0.17 8.91 3.23
C LEU A 29 -1.11 10.05 3.64
N ALA A 30 -0.73 10.94 4.55
CA ALA A 30 -1.63 11.91 5.17
C ALA A 30 -2.45 12.75 4.18
N ASP A 31 -1.85 13.16 3.05
CA ASP A 31 -2.49 13.97 2.01
C ASP A 31 -3.60 13.23 1.25
N PHE A 32 -3.69 11.90 1.39
CA PHE A 32 -4.61 11.04 0.65
C PHE A 32 -5.80 10.56 1.48
N ARG A 33 -5.95 11.02 2.74
CA ARG A 33 -7.01 10.58 3.68
C ARG A 33 -7.09 9.05 3.78
N PRO A 34 -6.01 8.40 4.21
CA PRO A 34 -5.91 6.95 4.19
C PRO A 34 -6.71 6.34 5.36
N GLU A 35 -7.23 5.14 5.16
CA GLU A 35 -7.96 4.36 6.17
C GLU A 35 -7.20 3.07 6.45
N TRP A 36 -6.90 2.80 7.72
CA TRP A 36 -6.24 1.55 8.13
C TRP A 36 -7.11 0.33 7.84
N ALA A 37 -6.55 -0.67 7.18
CA ALA A 37 -7.27 -1.89 6.79
C ALA A 37 -6.57 -3.18 7.24
N GLY A 38 -5.67 -3.11 8.22
CA GLY A 38 -4.97 -4.27 8.76
C GLY A 38 -3.93 -4.84 7.80
N PHE A 39 -3.90 -6.16 7.64
CA PHE A 39 -3.00 -6.84 6.72
C PHE A 39 -3.76 -7.70 5.71
N ILE A 40 -3.09 -7.99 4.59
CA ILE A 40 -3.55 -8.92 3.55
C ILE A 40 -2.38 -9.80 3.11
N MET A 41 -2.69 -11.01 2.63
CA MET A 41 -1.70 -11.85 1.98
C MET A 41 -1.59 -11.44 0.51
N LEU A 42 -0.41 -11.03 0.07
CA LEU A 42 -0.16 -10.79 -1.34
C LEU A 42 0.27 -12.09 -2.05
N PRO A 43 -0.23 -12.36 -3.27
CA PRO A 43 0.26 -13.46 -4.08
C PRO A 43 1.76 -13.36 -4.33
N HIS A 44 2.47 -14.48 -4.33
CA HIS A 44 3.93 -14.51 -4.54
C HIS A 44 4.36 -13.84 -5.85
N ASN A 45 3.55 -13.95 -6.90
CA ASN A 45 3.81 -13.34 -8.21
C ASN A 45 3.57 -11.81 -8.24
N GLU A 46 3.06 -11.24 -7.15
CA GLU A 46 2.86 -9.80 -6.98
C GLU A 46 3.82 -9.17 -5.97
N THR A 47 4.46 -9.98 -5.12
CA THR A 47 5.49 -9.55 -4.17
C THR A 47 6.87 -9.45 -4.82
N GLN A 48 7.73 -8.57 -4.32
CA GLN A 48 9.14 -8.49 -4.71
C GLN A 48 9.97 -9.64 -4.12
N ARG A 49 9.54 -10.21 -2.99
CA ARG A 49 10.23 -11.31 -2.31
C ARG A 49 9.90 -12.70 -2.86
N ALA A 50 8.94 -12.80 -3.78
CA ALA A 50 8.42 -14.06 -4.32
C ALA A 50 7.93 -15.04 -3.23
N THR A 51 7.45 -14.51 -2.11
CA THR A 51 6.91 -15.26 -0.97
C THR A 51 5.48 -14.79 -0.70
N MET A 52 4.61 -15.70 -0.24
CA MET A 52 3.31 -15.29 0.30
C MET A 52 3.54 -14.66 1.67
N GLU A 53 3.57 -13.33 1.74
CA GLU A 53 3.79 -12.60 2.98
C GLU A 53 2.61 -11.68 3.33
N PRO A 54 2.34 -11.52 4.65
CA PRO A 54 1.40 -10.51 5.10
C PRO A 54 1.98 -9.13 4.82
N ALA A 55 1.26 -8.34 4.03
CA ALA A 55 1.53 -6.92 3.82
C ALA A 55 0.49 -6.09 4.57
N TRP A 56 0.95 -5.05 5.25
CA TRP A 56 0.05 -4.06 5.86
C TRP A 56 -0.63 -3.25 4.77
N GLN A 57 -1.85 -2.77 5.02
CA GLN A 57 -2.62 -2.09 3.99
C GLN A 57 -3.41 -0.88 4.49
N MET A 58 -3.47 0.12 3.62
CA MET A 58 -4.34 1.29 3.72
C MET A 58 -5.32 1.32 2.56
N LEU A 59 -6.50 1.88 2.80
CA LEU A 59 -7.51 2.14 1.78
C LEU A 59 -7.67 3.64 1.57
N ILE A 60 -7.77 4.06 0.32
CA ILE A 60 -8.17 5.41 -0.05
C ILE A 60 -9.50 5.28 -0.79
N ARG A 61 -10.57 5.72 -0.13
CA ARG A 61 -11.95 5.62 -0.65
C ARG A 61 -12.29 6.83 -1.50
N ASN A 62 -13.24 6.64 -2.41
CA ASN A 62 -13.77 7.70 -3.27
C ASN A 62 -12.68 8.47 -4.04
N ALA A 63 -11.56 7.80 -4.36
CA ALA A 63 -10.46 8.39 -5.09
C ALA A 63 -10.90 8.79 -6.51
N THR A 64 -10.34 9.90 -6.99
CA THR A 64 -10.47 10.37 -8.37
C THR A 64 -9.25 9.92 -9.19
N PRO A 65 -9.32 9.95 -10.54
CA PRO A 65 -8.14 9.68 -11.38
C PRO A 65 -6.94 10.59 -11.06
N ASP A 66 -7.20 11.83 -10.64
CA ASP A 66 -6.16 12.74 -10.16
C ASP A 66 -5.50 12.24 -8.87
N THR A 67 -6.29 11.69 -7.95
CA THR A 67 -5.80 11.12 -6.68
C THR A 67 -4.87 9.93 -6.96
N GLU A 68 -5.26 9.02 -7.85
CA GLU A 68 -4.44 7.86 -8.26
C GLU A 68 -3.10 8.32 -8.84
N ARG A 69 -3.13 9.24 -9.81
CA ARG A 69 -1.90 9.74 -10.45
C ARG A 69 -0.96 10.37 -9.43
N ARG A 70 -1.48 11.26 -8.57
CA ARG A 70 -0.69 11.92 -7.51
C ARG A 70 -0.12 10.93 -6.51
N LEU A 71 -0.88 9.89 -6.14
CA LEU A 71 -0.40 8.85 -5.22
C LEU A 71 0.75 8.06 -5.84
N VAL A 72 0.62 7.62 -7.09
CA VAL A 72 1.66 6.86 -7.80
C VAL A 72 2.93 7.72 -7.96
N GLU A 73 2.79 9.00 -8.31
CA GLU A 73 3.92 9.94 -8.40
C GLU A 73 4.57 10.16 -7.04
N TYR A 74 3.77 10.36 -5.98
CA TYR A 74 4.27 10.56 -4.62
C TYR A 74 5.09 9.38 -4.13
N VAL A 75 4.55 8.15 -4.24
CA VAL A 75 5.24 6.94 -3.78
C VAL A 75 6.53 6.70 -4.57
N ARG A 76 6.53 6.98 -5.88
CA ARG A 76 7.73 6.87 -6.72
C ARG A 76 8.81 7.88 -6.31
N GLY A 77 8.42 9.11 -5.97
CA GLY A 77 9.34 10.17 -5.55
C GLY A 77 9.79 10.05 -4.09
N ASN A 78 9.02 9.36 -3.25
CA ASN A 78 9.23 9.27 -1.81
C ASN A 78 9.15 7.80 -1.36
N PRO A 79 10.09 6.93 -1.74
CA PRO A 79 10.03 5.53 -1.36
C PRO A 79 10.03 5.37 0.17
N MET A 80 9.11 4.57 0.69
CA MET A 80 9.03 4.29 2.11
C MET A 80 10.19 3.37 2.50
N ALA A 81 11.09 3.87 3.36
CA ALA A 81 12.25 3.11 3.81
C ALA A 81 11.81 1.75 4.38
N ALA A 82 12.54 0.68 4.01
CA ALA A 82 12.28 -0.71 4.41
C ALA A 82 11.03 -1.40 3.82
N TYR A 83 10.26 -0.74 2.96
CA TYR A 83 9.06 -1.35 2.36
C TYR A 83 9.06 -1.26 0.83
N HIS A 84 8.57 -2.31 0.18
CA HIS A 84 8.06 -2.22 -1.18
C HIS A 84 6.59 -1.81 -1.11
N VAL A 85 6.23 -0.74 -1.82
CA VAL A 85 4.86 -0.23 -1.84
C VAL A 85 4.17 -0.76 -3.08
N HIS A 86 2.98 -1.32 -2.91
CA HIS A 86 2.13 -1.75 -4.01
C HIS A 86 0.83 -0.97 -4.00
N ILE A 87 0.35 -0.56 -5.16
CA ILE A 87 -0.91 0.17 -5.29
C ILE A 87 -1.83 -0.63 -6.21
N TYR A 88 -3.04 -0.87 -5.71
CA TYR A 88 -4.09 -1.53 -6.45
C TYR A 88 -5.28 -0.59 -6.63
N ARG A 89 -5.84 -0.56 -7.83
CA ARG A 89 -7.05 0.17 -8.17
C ARG A 89 -8.22 -0.77 -8.32
N ARG A 90 -9.37 -0.34 -7.80
CA ARG A 90 -10.66 -1.00 -8.02
C ARG A 90 -11.72 0.03 -8.42
N ASP A 91 -12.14 -0.03 -9.68
CA ASP A 91 -13.24 0.79 -10.20
C ASP A 91 -14.58 0.07 -10.02
N ARG A 92 -14.68 -1.14 -10.60
CA ARG A 92 -15.79 -2.10 -10.47
C ARG A 92 -15.19 -3.51 -10.61
N GLY A 93 -15.71 -4.51 -9.88
CA GLY A 93 -15.20 -5.89 -10.00
C GLY A 93 -13.86 -6.12 -9.28
N ASN A 94 -12.88 -6.73 -9.94
CA ASN A 94 -11.59 -7.11 -9.36
C ASN A 94 -10.62 -5.93 -9.27
N GLU A 95 -9.57 -6.07 -8.45
CA GLU A 95 -8.49 -5.08 -8.32
C GLU A 95 -7.44 -5.25 -9.43
N ILE A 96 -6.80 -4.15 -9.82
CA ILE A 96 -5.73 -4.11 -10.82
C ILE A 96 -4.53 -3.40 -10.21
N LYS A 97 -3.34 -4.00 -10.30
CA LYS A 97 -2.10 -3.38 -9.82
C LYS A 97 -1.69 -2.21 -10.72
N VAL A 98 -1.38 -1.06 -10.13
CA VAL A 98 -0.95 0.17 -10.82
C VAL A 98 0.44 0.65 -10.37
N HIS A 99 0.96 0.10 -9.28
CA HIS A 99 2.35 0.26 -8.81
C HIS A 99 2.80 -1.00 -8.08
#